data_AF-A0A818BI00-F1
#
_entry.id   AF-A0A818BI00-F1
#
_cell.length_a   1.000
_cell.length_b   1.000
_cell.length_c   1.000
_cell.angle_alpha   90.00
_cell.angle_beta   90.00
_cell.angle_gamma   90.00
#
_symmetry.space_group_name_H-M   'P 1'
#
loop_
_entity.id
_entity.type
_entity.pdbx_description
1 polymer ?
#
loop_
_entity_poly.entity_id
_entity_poly.type
_entity_poly.pdbx_seq_one_letter_code
_entity_poly.pdbx_strand_id
1 'polypeptide(L)'
;MSTLEKSQFNLNSTIKSILNNLMVEDYKSDLSYEDYFNQCKPLSCSYFYIKTHDIIQTILSLISLYGGLVLITRCLAIILVKIYQYKRNRINPEVLQQNI
;
A
#
# COMPACT_ATOMS: atom_id res chain seq x y z
N MET A 1 0.46 -45.29 36.67
CA MET A 1 -1.02 -45.36 36.53
C MET A 1 -1.41 -44.32 35.49
N SER A 2 -1.57 -44.73 34.23
CA SER A 2 -1.84 -43.81 33.12
C SER A 2 -3.32 -43.41 33.13
N THR A 3 -3.61 -42.17 33.52
CA THR A 3 -4.92 -41.55 33.35
C THR A 3 -5.19 -41.44 31.86
N LEU A 4 -6.24 -42.11 31.39
CA LEU A 4 -6.72 -42.04 30.01
C LEU A 4 -7.28 -40.62 29.84
N GLU A 5 -6.48 -39.70 29.29
CA GLU A 5 -6.95 -38.35 28.99
C GLU A 5 -8.11 -38.46 28.00
N LYS A 6 -9.28 -38.01 28.44
CA LYS A 6 -10.51 -38.03 27.66
C LYS A 6 -10.40 -36.92 26.62
N SER A 7 -9.90 -37.26 25.43
CA SER A 7 -9.87 -36.34 24.29
C SER A 7 -11.28 -35.87 23.94
N GLN A 8 -11.44 -34.57 23.69
CA GLN A 8 -12.68 -33.95 23.25
C GLN A 8 -13.10 -34.43 21.85
N PHE A 9 -12.13 -34.79 21.01
CA PHE A 9 -12.37 -35.30 19.67
C PHE A 9 -12.26 -36.84 19.64
N ASN A 10 -13.31 -37.48 19.14
CA ASN A 10 -13.27 -38.93 18.91
C ASN A 10 -12.53 -39.20 17.58
N LEU A 11 -11.92 -40.37 17.43
CA LEU A 11 -11.32 -40.81 16.17
C LEU A 11 -12.31 -40.81 14.99
N ASN A 12 -13.60 -40.92 15.27
CA ASN A 12 -14.68 -40.85 14.29
C ASN A 12 -15.20 -39.42 14.00
N SER A 13 -14.63 -38.39 14.64
CA SER A 13 -15.01 -37.00 14.41
C SER A 13 -14.53 -36.52 13.04
N THR A 14 -15.42 -35.86 12.29
CA THR A 14 -15.06 -35.30 10.98
C THR A 14 -14.16 -34.07 11.13
N ILE A 15 -13.23 -33.87 10.19
CA ILE A 15 -12.35 -32.69 10.13
C ILE A 15 -13.12 -31.37 10.23
N LYS A 16 -14.30 -31.28 9.60
CA LYS A 16 -15.17 -30.09 9.69
C LYS A 16 -15.57 -29.75 11.13
N SER A 17 -15.88 -30.77 11.94
CA SER A 17 -16.25 -30.58 13.36
C SER A 17 -15.06 -30.11 14.19
N ILE A 18 -13.86 -30.62 13.89
CA ILE A 18 -12.61 -30.25 14.55
C ILE A 18 -12.27 -28.78 14.25
N LEU A 19 -12.36 -28.37 12.97
CA LEU A 19 -12.13 -26.99 12.54
C LEU A 19 -13.15 -26.00 13.10
N ASN A 20 -14.43 -26.39 13.17
CA ASN A 20 -15.47 -25.55 13.77
C ASN A 20 -15.22 -25.27 15.26
N ASN A 21 -14.53 -26.18 15.95
CA ASN A 21 -14.13 -26.03 17.34
C ASN A 21 -12.69 -25.49 17.49
N LEU A 22 -12.12 -24.91 16.42
CA LEU A 22 -10.77 -24.33 16.40
C LEU A 22 -9.67 -25.29 16.85
N MET A 23 -9.92 -26.60 16.77
CA MET A 23 -9.01 -27.65 17.27
C MET A 23 -8.68 -27.49 18.76
N VAL A 24 -9.53 -26.82 19.54
CA VAL A 24 -9.34 -26.67 20.98
C VAL A 24 -9.71 -27.97 21.67
N GLU A 25 -8.75 -28.56 22.37
CA GLU A 25 -8.89 -29.85 23.07
C GLU A 25 -9.41 -29.69 24.50
N ASP A 26 -8.97 -28.64 25.19
CA ASP A 26 -9.29 -28.37 26.59
C ASP A 26 -9.20 -26.87 26.89
N TYR A 27 -10.17 -26.35 27.63
CA TYR A 27 -10.14 -24.98 28.16
C TYR A 27 -9.67 -25.02 29.62
N LYS A 28 -8.35 -25.05 29.84
CA LYS A 28 -7.77 -25.02 31.19
C LYS A 28 -7.72 -23.57 31.68
N SER A 29 -8.53 -23.22 32.68
CA SER A 29 -8.58 -21.86 33.27
C SER A 29 -7.45 -21.59 34.27
N ASP A 30 -6.78 -22.64 34.75
CA ASP A 30 -5.77 -22.60 35.81
C ASP A 30 -4.36 -22.84 35.24
N LEU A 31 -4.05 -22.14 34.14
CA LEU A 31 -2.81 -22.32 33.40
C LEU A 31 -1.86 -21.15 33.69
N SER A 32 -0.65 -21.47 34.14
CA SER A 32 0.41 -20.50 34.37
C SER A 32 0.90 -19.94 33.03
N TYR A 33 0.67 -18.65 32.79
CA TYR A 33 1.12 -17.98 31.57
C TYR A 33 2.65 -18.01 31.44
N GLU A 34 3.37 -17.97 32.56
CA GLU A 34 4.83 -17.98 32.59
C GLU A 34 5.39 -19.30 32.09
N ASP A 35 4.80 -20.43 32.51
CA ASP A 35 5.19 -21.76 32.06
C ASP A 35 4.88 -21.99 30.58
N TYR A 36 3.75 -21.50 30.10
CA TYR A 36 3.39 -21.54 28.68
C TYR A 36 4.37 -20.72 27.83
N PHE A 37 4.68 -19.51 28.27
CA PHE A 37 5.61 -18.64 27.58
C PHE A 37 7.02 -19.23 27.53
N ASN A 38 7.50 -19.81 28.64
CA ASN A 38 8.81 -20.44 28.72
C ASN A 38 8.96 -21.64 27.78
N GLN A 39 7.89 -22.42 27.56
CA GLN A 39 7.87 -23.56 26.63
C GLN A 39 7.87 -23.12 25.16
N CYS A 40 7.13 -22.06 24.84
CA CYS A 40 6.94 -21.60 23.46
C CYS A 40 7.79 -20.38 23.10
N LYS A 41 8.76 -19.98 23.94
CA LYS A 41 9.56 -18.79 23.67
C LYS A 41 10.37 -18.99 22.37
N PRO A 42 10.29 -18.07 21.40
CA PRO A 42 11.14 -18.15 20.23
C PRO A 42 12.61 -17.98 20.65
N LEU A 43 13.51 -18.79 20.07
CA LEU A 43 14.96 -18.67 20.34
C LEU A 43 15.53 -17.32 19.89
N SER A 44 14.95 -16.74 18.84
CA SER A 44 15.34 -15.44 18.29
C SER A 44 14.10 -14.73 17.73
N CYS A 45 13.96 -13.44 18.04
CA CYS A 45 12.94 -12.60 17.44
C CYS A 45 13.46 -12.02 16.12
N SER A 46 12.81 -12.36 15.01
CA SER A 46 13.08 -11.73 13.71
C SER A 46 12.02 -10.65 13.45
N TYR A 47 12.46 -9.38 13.38
CA TYR A 47 11.60 -8.28 12.98
C TYR A 47 11.82 -7.98 11.50
N PHE A 48 10.75 -8.08 10.71
CA PHE A 48 10.78 -7.73 9.29
C PHE A 48 10.59 -6.22 9.11
N TYR A 49 11.68 -5.52 8.80
CA TYR A 49 11.59 -4.15 8.31
C TYR A 49 11.08 -4.16 6.87
N ILE A 50 9.78 -4.02 6.70
CA ILE A 50 9.16 -3.81 5.39
C ILE A 50 9.50 -2.38 4.95
N LYS A 51 10.67 -2.19 4.33
CA LYS A 51 11.01 -0.93 3.65
C LYS A 51 10.26 -0.87 2.31
N THR A 52 8.97 -0.53 2.35
CA THR A 52 8.18 -0.16 1.16
C THR A 52 8.46 1.30 0.77
N HIS A 53 9.73 1.65 0.57
CA HIS A 53 10.06 2.81 -0.24
C HIS A 53 10.76 2.27 -1.47
N ASP A 54 9.92 1.79 -2.39
CA ASP A 54 10.30 1.21 -3.65
C ASP A 54 11.06 2.24 -4.47
N ILE A 55 12.25 1.86 -4.93
CA ILE A 55 13.08 2.60 -5.88
C ILE A 55 12.25 3.08 -7.09
N ILE A 56 11.23 2.31 -7.45
CA ILE A 56 10.23 2.61 -8.49
C ILE A 56 9.50 3.93 -8.21
N GLN A 57 9.09 4.20 -6.98
CA GLN A 57 8.38 5.43 -6.61
C GLN A 57 9.25 6.67 -6.77
N THR A 58 10.55 6.56 -6.47
CA THR A 58 11.53 7.62 -6.69
C THR A 58 11.71 7.90 -8.19
N ILE A 59 11.83 6.86 -9.00
CA ILE A 59 11.98 6.99 -10.46
C ILE A 59 10.73 7.62 -11.09
N LEU A 60 9.54 7.15 -10.71
CA LEU A 60 8.27 7.72 -11.17
C LEU A 60 8.16 9.21 -10.83
N SER A 61 8.54 9.58 -9.60
CA SER A 61 8.53 10.98 -9.17
C SER A 61 9.44 11.87 -10.02
N LEU A 62 10.64 11.40 -10.37
CA LEU A 62 11.55 12.12 -11.26
C LEU A 62 10.93 12.27 -12.66
N ILE A 63 10.41 11.19 -13.23
CA ILE A 63 9.78 11.21 -14.56
C ILE A 63 8.60 12.19 -14.59
N SER A 64 7.72 12.14 -13.58
CA SER A 64 6.56 13.02 -13.49
C SER A 64 6.96 14.49 -13.30
N LEU A 65 8.02 14.77 -12.52
CA LEU A 65 8.50 16.12 -12.30
C LEU A 65 9.09 16.72 -13.58
N TYR A 66 9.98 15.99 -14.26
CA TYR A 66 10.56 16.46 -15.53
C TYR A 66 9.50 16.54 -16.65
N GLY A 67 8.68 15.50 -16.79
CA GLY A 67 7.63 15.45 -17.81
C GLY A 67 6.58 16.54 -17.63
N GLY A 68 6.11 16.72 -16.40
CA GLY A 68 5.14 17.77 -16.05
C GLY A 68 5.69 19.17 -16.25
N LEU A 69 6.93 19.42 -15.82
CA LEU A 69 7.57 20.73 -15.97
C LEU A 69 7.71 21.14 -17.44
N VAL A 70 8.14 20.23 -18.31
CA VAL A 70 8.27 20.50 -19.75
C VAL A 70 6.92 20.80 -20.38
N LEU A 71 5.89 20.02 -20.04
CA LEU A 71 4.54 20.21 -20.56
C LEU A 71 3.95 21.56 -20.12
N ILE A 72 4.02 21.87 -18.83
CA ILE A 72 3.52 23.13 -18.26
C ILE A 72 4.22 24.32 -18.90
N THR A 73 5.55 24.26 -19.03
CA THR A 73 6.33 25.36 -19.62
C THR A 73 5.94 25.60 -21.08
N ARG A 74 5.75 24.55 -21.89
CA ARG A 74 5.29 24.68 -23.28
C ARG A 74 3.88 25.25 -23.37
N CYS A 75 2.95 24.78 -22.54
CA CYS A 75 1.60 25.31 -22.47
C CYS A 75 1.59 26.80 -22.11
N LEU A 76 2.35 27.18 -21.08
CA LEU A 76 2.50 28.57 -20.66
C LEU A 76 3.07 29.43 -21.79
N ALA A 77 4.11 28.97 -22.50
CA ALA A 77 4.68 29.71 -23.62
C ALA A 77 3.65 29.99 -24.74
N ILE A 78 2.86 28.99 -25.13
CA ILE A 78 1.81 29.15 -26.16
C ILE A 78 0.73 30.13 -25.69
N ILE A 79 0.30 30.02 -24.43
CA ILE A 79 -0.72 30.91 -23.85
C ILE A 79 -0.21 32.35 -23.84
N LEU A 80 1.02 32.58 -23.38
CA LEU A 80 1.64 33.90 -23.34
C LEU A 80 1.74 34.52 -24.74
N VAL A 81 2.17 33.74 -25.75
CA VAL A 81 2.23 34.21 -27.13
C VAL A 81 0.85 34.56 -27.67
N LYS A 82 -0.18 33.75 -27.41
CA LYS A 82 -1.55 34.06 -27.82
C LYS A 82 -2.09 35.32 -27.16
N ILE A 83 -1.84 35.51 -25.85
CA ILE A 83 -2.24 36.71 -25.12
C ILE A 83 -1.52 37.94 -25.69
N TYR A 84 -0.22 37.82 -25.97
CA TYR A 84 0.55 38.90 -26.57
C TYR A 84 0.02 39.30 -27.94
N GLN A 85 -0.23 38.32 -28.82
CA GLN A 85 -0.81 38.57 -30.14
C GLN A 85 -2.22 39.17 -30.06
N TYR A 86 -3.08 38.66 -29.17
CA TYR A 86 -4.41 39.22 -28.94
C TYR A 86 -4.34 40.68 -28.51
N LYS A 87 -3.44 41.02 -27.57
CA LYS A 87 -3.24 42.39 -27.11
C LYS A 87 -2.66 43.28 -28.22
N ARG A 88 -1.71 42.77 -29.01
CA ARG A 88 -1.11 43.49 -30.15
C ARG A 88 -2.15 43.81 -31.22
N ASN A 89 -2.98 42.84 -31.60
CA ASN A 89 -4.02 43.01 -32.62
C ASN A 89 -5.14 43.97 -32.17
N ARG A 90 -5.38 44.09 -30.86
CA ARG A 90 -6.30 45.10 -30.32
C ARG A 90 -5.73 46.52 -30.32
N ILE A 91 -4.41 46.68 -30.27
CA ILE A 91 -3.74 47.98 -30.24
C ILE A 91 -3.40 48.45 -31.66
N ASN A 92 -3.13 47.54 -32.60
CA ASN A 92 -2.78 47.85 -33.98
C ASN A 92 -3.70 47.11 -34.98
N PRO A 93 -4.91 47.65 -35.27
CA PRO A 93 -5.87 47.02 -36.17
C PRO A 93 -5.46 47.09 -37.66
N GLU A 94 -4.48 47.92 -38.03
CA GLU A 94 -4.10 48.15 -39.43
C GLU A 94 -3.46 46.93 -40.13
N VAL A 95 -2.84 46.03 -39.34
CA VAL A 95 -2.18 44.82 -39.88
C VAL A 95 -3.16 43.74 -40.34
N LEU A 96 -4.44 43.82 -39.94
CA LEU A 96 -5.50 42.91 -40.39
C LEU A 96 -6.12 43.32 -41.73
N GLN A 97 -5.95 44.58 -42.15
CA GLN A 97 -6.46 45.07 -43.44
C GLN A 97 -5.45 44.89 -44.59
N GLN A 98 -4.16 44.64 -44.32
CA GLN A 98 -3.15 44.40 -45.35
C GLN A 98 -3.07 42.94 -45.85
N ASN A 99 -3.93 42.06 -45.34
CA ASN A 99 -4.02 40.64 -45.72
C ASN A 99 -5.37 40.27 -46.37
N ILE A 100 -6.11 41.27 -46.89
CA ILE A 100 -7.27 41.07 -47.79
C ILE A 100 -6.90 41.60 -49.17
#